data_AF-A0A0Q9X6R0-F1
#
_entry.id   AF-A0A0Q9X6R0-F1
#
_cell.length_a   1.000
_cell.length_b   1.000
_cell.length_c   1.000
_cell.angle_alpha   90.00
_cell.angle_beta   90.00
_cell.angle_gamma   90.00
#
_symmetry.space_group_name_H-M   'P 1'
#
loop_
_entity.id
_entity.type
_entity.pdbx_description
1 polymer ?
#
loop_
_entity_poly.entity_id
_entity_poly.type
_entity_poly.pdbx_seq_one_letter_code
_entity_poly.pdbx_strand_id
1 'polypeptide(L)' 'MIKTNSLKSAKLYVIKRDGRKEEIHFDKITSRIQKLCYNLNMDFVDPVGKHSNLL' A
#
# COMPACT_ATOMS: atom_id res chain seq x y z
N MET A 1 26.96 21.81 5.52
CA MET A 1 25.95 20.97 6.22
C MET A 1 24.59 21.23 5.57
N ILE A 2 24.22 20.42 4.57
CA ILE A 2 22.97 20.61 3.84
C ILE A 2 21.83 20.14 4.75
N LYS A 3 20.94 21.06 5.14
CA LYS A 3 19.69 20.71 5.82
C LYS A 3 18.85 19.93 4.81
N THR A 4 18.78 18.61 4.94
CA THR A 4 17.80 17.81 4.22
C THR A 4 16.43 18.31 4.65
N ASN A 5 15.69 18.97 3.76
CA ASN A 5 14.25 19.17 3.95
C ASN A 5 13.63 17.79 4.11
N SER A 6 13.39 17.39 5.36
CA SER A 6 12.61 16.21 5.69
C SER A 6 11.24 16.42 5.06
N LEU A 7 10.96 15.71 3.97
CA LEU A 7 9.64 15.66 3.36
C LEU A 7 8.70 15.18 4.46
N LYS A 8 7.89 16.08 5.00
CA LYS A 8 6.83 15.71 5.95
C LYS A 8 6.03 14.60 5.30
N SER A 9 6.04 13.41 5.91
CA SER A 9 5.26 12.26 5.46
C SER A 9 3.79 12.70 5.36
N ALA A 10 3.33 12.90 4.13
CA ALA A 10 1.96 13.30 3.88
C ALA A 10 1.08 12.11 4.25
N LYS A 11 0.21 12.28 5.26
CA LYS A 11 -0.75 11.25 5.62
C LYS A 11 -1.70 11.01 4.45
N LEU A 12 -1.73 9.77 3.98
CA LEU A 12 -2.59 9.29 2.90
C LEU A 12 -3.93 8.80 3.46
N TYR A 13 -5.00 9.03 2.71
CA TYR A 13 -6.36 8.71 3.12
C TYR A 13 -7.14 8.07 1.98
N VAL A 14 -8.11 7.23 2.35
CA VAL A 14 -9.09 6.61 1.43
C VAL A 14 -10.49 7.06 1.79
N ILE A 15 -11.35 7.20 0.78
CA ILE A 15 -12.79 7.42 0.97
C ILE A 15 -13.49 6.07 0.79
N LYS A 16 -14.24 5.66 1.82
CA LYS A 16 -14.99 4.41 1.84
C LYS A 16 -16.28 4.56 1.04
N ARG A 17 -16.93 3.43 0.71
CA ARG A 17 -18.17 3.43 -0.10
C ARG A 17 -19.33 4.18 0.54
N ASP A 18 -19.31 4.34 1.85
CA ASP A 18 -20.28 5.11 2.62
C ASP A 18 -19.87 6.58 2.84
N GLY A 19 -18.81 7.03 2.17
CA GLY A 19 -18.33 8.42 2.21
C GLY A 19 -17.37 8.75 3.35
N ARG A 20 -17.09 7.81 4.28
CA ARG A 20 -16.15 8.08 5.39
C ARG A 20 -14.71 8.19 4.89
N LYS A 21 -13.92 9.08 5.51
CA LYS A 21 -12.48 9.21 5.28
C LYS A 21 -11.70 8.45 6.33
N GLU A 22 -10.84 7.53 5.91
CA GLU A 22 -9.98 6.72 6.78
C GLU A 22 -8.52 6.85 6.38
N GLU A 23 -7.58 6.71 7.32
CA GLU A 23 -6.15 6.60 7.01
C GLU A 23 -5.89 5.37 6.15
N ILE A 24 -4.91 5.47 5.24
CA ILE A 24 -4.53 4.33 4.42
C ILE A 24 -3.87 3.25 5.30
N HIS A 25 -4.27 2.00 5.09
CA HIS A 25 -3.65 0.84 5.71
C HIS A 25 -3.13 -0.08 4.62
N PHE A 26 -1.85 0.02 4.30
CA PHE A 26 -1.27 -0.73 3.19
C PHE A 26 -1.34 -2.24 3.39
N ASP A 27 -1.17 -2.75 4.61
CA ASP A 27 -1.30 -4.18 4.93
C ASP A 27 -2.68 -4.76 4.54
N LYS A 28 -3.74 -3.96 4.74
CA LYS A 28 -5.10 -4.37 4.36
C LYS A 28 -5.26 -4.46 2.84
N ILE A 29 -4.57 -3.58 2.11
CA ILE A 29 -4.58 -3.55 0.64
C ILE A 29 -3.78 -4.74 0.10
N THR A 30 -2.54 -4.92 0.55
CA THR A 30 -1.65 -5.99 0.10
C THR A 30 -2.23 -7.37 0.43
N SER A 31 -2.77 -7.59 1.64
CA SER A 31 -3.43 -8.84 2.00
C SER A 31 -4.63 -9.15 1.10
N ARG A 32 -5.40 -8.13 0.70
CA ARG A 32 -6.55 -8.34 -0.19
C ARG A 32 -6.11 -8.72 -1.60
N ILE A 33 -5.07 -8.07 -2.14
CA ILE A 33 -4.51 -8.38 -3.46
C ILE A 33 -3.95 -9.82 -3.46
N GLN A 34 -3.14 -10.18 -2.45
CA GLN A 34 -2.63 -11.55 -2.30
C GLN A 34 -3.76 -12.59 -2.32
N LYS A 35 -4.84 -12.37 -1.56
CA LYS A 35 -6.01 -13.27 -1.54
C LYS A 35 -6.67 -13.46 -2.90
N LEU A 36 -6.69 -12.42 -3.74
CA LEU A 36 -7.22 -12.53 -5.11
C LEU A 36 -6.29 -13.33 -6.03
N CYS A 37 -5.00 -13.38 -5.71
CA CYS A 37 -3.98 -14.07 -6.51
C CYS A 37 -3.75 -15.53 -6.12
N TYR A 38 -4.40 -16.07 -5.08
CA TYR A 38 -4.14 -17.43 -4.57
C TYR A 38 -4.26 -18.56 -5.61
N ASN A 39 -5.11 -18.39 -6.61
CA ASN A 39 -5.32 -19.39 -7.67
C ASN A 39 -4.63 -19.03 -8.99
N LEU A 40 -3.72 -18.05 -8.97
CA LEU A 40 -2.94 -17.65 -10.13
C LEU A 40 -1.57 -18.30 -10.09
N ASN A 41 -0.93 -18.39 -11.26
CA ASN A 41 0.46 -18.81 -11.32
C ASN A 41 1.35 -17.68 -10.79
N MET A 42 1.93 -17.90 -9.60
CA MET A 42 2.77 -16.94 -8.88
C MET A 42 4.14 -16.73 -9.55
N ASP A 43 4.56 -17.57 -10.49
CA ASP A 43 5.77 -17.35 -11.28
C ASP A 43 5.64 -16.12 -12.20
N PHE A 44 4.40 -15.72 -12.50
CA PHE A 44 4.08 -14.59 -13.36
C PHE A 44 3.39 -13.43 -12.62
N VAL A 45 3.15 -13.54 -11.31
CA VAL A 45 2.37 -12.58 -10.53
C VAL A 45 3.09 -12.20 -9.24
N ASP A 46 3.38 -10.90 -9.08
CA ASP A 46 3.86 -10.31 -7.82
C ASP A 46 2.78 -9.39 -7.22
N PRO A 47 1.98 -9.87 -6.24
CA PRO A 47 0.84 -9.13 -5.70
C PRO A 47 1.21 -7.93 -4.81
N VAL A 48 2.47 -7.78 -4.39
CA VAL A 48 2.91 -6.70 -3.48
C VAL A 48 4.02 -5.85 -4.09
N GLY A 49 4.77 -6.39 -5.06
CA GLY A 49 5.91 -5.70 -5.66
C GLY A 49 7.13 -5.70 -4.73
N LYS A 50 8.33 -5.60 -5.32
CA LYS A 50 9.63 -5.56 -4.60
C LYS A 50 9.87 -4.33 -3.69
N HIS A 51 8.86 -3.49 -3.44
CA HIS A 51 8.97 -2.28 -2.61
C HIS A 51 8.25 -2.41 -1.26
N SER A 52 8.31 -3.58 -0.63
CA SER A 52 7.86 -3.77 0.76
C SER A 52 8.62 -2.93 1.79
N ASN A 53 9.75 -2.31 1.41
CA ASN A 53 10.56 -1.46 2.29
C ASN A 53 10.16 0.03 2.28
N LEU A 54 9.12 0.41 1.54
CA LEU A 54 8.59 1.78 1.47
C LEU A 54 7.17 1.91 2.04
N LEU A 55 6.66 0.84 2.64
CA LEU A 55 5.41 0.80 3.41
C LEU A 55 5.71 0.83 4.91
#